data_AF-A0A182EJK1-F1
#
_entry.id   AF-A0A182EJK1-F1
#
_cell.length_a   1.000
_cell.length_b   1.000
_cell.length_c   1.000
_cell.angle_alpha   90.00
_cell.angle_beta   90.00
_cell.angle_gamma   90.00
#
_symmetry.space_group_name_H-M   'P 1'
#
loop_
_entity.id
_entity.type
_entity.pdbx_description
1 polymer ?
#
loop_
_entity_poly.entity_id
_entity_poly.type
_entity_poly.pdbx_seq_one_letter_code
_entity_poly.pdbx_strand_id
1 'polypeptide(L)'
;MLKDFGFPSENIIIVQEHGKPDPDFPTLPFPNPEEGEKVLKIPIAVADKHNSTIILANDPDADRLQLAEKQPDGAWKIFTGNEMGALISWWMWHCWREENPQKDPSNLYIVTSAVSSSISRTIATTEGFKIEQGLTGFKWLGNKADELRRQGKTVLCAWEESIGFMLGNALDKDGITAAATFAELTCYLHSKELSLAQQLLNIYNKYGFHLNSNSYWFVPNQTAMKNIFEKIRKDKKYPQKIGKFDVKYVRDLTIGYDNEQSGNKPILPLSTSSEMITFTLSDGSSATIRASGTEPKIKYYIEFKSSPGKTEKDLIDIKKQLAELEQMVVDNLLEPKTNGLIARC
;
A
#
# COMPACT_ATOMS: atom_id res chain seq x y z
N MET A 1 10.84 -18.34 -14.53
CA MET A 1 11.30 -17.44 -13.46
C MET A 1 11.62 -18.17 -12.16
N LEU A 2 10.67 -18.75 -11.40
CA LEU A 2 11.03 -19.40 -10.12
C LEU A 2 12.13 -20.48 -10.27
N LYS A 3 12.08 -21.29 -11.33
CA LYS A 3 13.17 -22.23 -11.65
C LYS A 3 14.50 -21.52 -11.94
N ASP A 4 14.47 -20.39 -12.63
CA ASP A 4 15.65 -19.57 -12.95
C ASP A 4 16.24 -18.92 -11.69
N PHE A 5 15.40 -18.65 -10.69
CA PHE A 5 15.78 -18.22 -9.34
C PHE A 5 16.22 -19.39 -8.44
N GLY A 6 16.28 -20.62 -8.97
CA GLY A 6 16.79 -21.79 -8.25
C GLY A 6 15.78 -22.53 -7.37
N PHE A 7 14.49 -22.20 -7.46
CA PHE A 7 13.46 -22.92 -6.70
C PHE A 7 13.25 -24.34 -7.25
N PRO A 8 13.30 -25.39 -6.40
CA PRO A 8 13.04 -26.76 -6.83
C PRO A 8 11.62 -26.90 -7.39
N SER A 9 11.48 -27.61 -8.52
CA SER A 9 10.19 -27.71 -9.23
C SER A 9 9.13 -28.48 -8.42
N GLU A 10 9.56 -29.40 -7.58
CA GLU A 10 8.73 -30.18 -6.65
C GLU A 10 8.08 -29.33 -5.56
N ASN A 11 8.65 -28.16 -5.26
CA ASN A 11 8.11 -27.21 -4.28
C ASN A 11 7.16 -26.18 -4.91
N ILE A 12 6.92 -26.28 -6.23
CA ILE A 12 6.05 -25.37 -6.97
C ILE A 12 4.78 -26.12 -7.37
N ILE A 13 3.66 -25.74 -6.77
CA ILE A 13 2.35 -26.27 -7.12
C ILE A 13 1.59 -25.24 -7.96
N ILE A 14 1.32 -25.59 -9.22
CA ILE A 14 0.50 -24.76 -10.11
C ILE A 14 -0.97 -25.11 -9.89
N VAL A 15 -1.78 -24.09 -9.59
CA VAL A 15 -3.24 -24.16 -9.56
C VAL A 15 -3.73 -24.36 -11.00
N GLN A 16 -4.04 -25.59 -11.38
CA GLN A 16 -4.29 -25.96 -12.78
C GLN A 16 -5.47 -25.21 -13.40
N GLU A 17 -6.48 -24.91 -12.58
CA GLU A 17 -7.68 -24.15 -12.93
C GLU A 17 -7.35 -22.72 -13.37
N HIS A 18 -6.25 -22.14 -12.88
CA HIS A 18 -5.80 -20.78 -13.22
C HIS A 18 -4.50 -20.78 -14.05
N GLY A 19 -3.85 -21.94 -14.20
CA GLY A 19 -2.53 -22.06 -14.83
C GLY A 19 -2.53 -22.05 -16.36
N LYS A 20 -3.71 -22.15 -16.99
CA LYS A 20 -3.87 -22.06 -18.44
C LYS A 20 -4.52 -20.73 -18.81
N PRO A 21 -4.02 -20.01 -19.84
CA PRO A 21 -4.66 -18.80 -20.32
C PRO A 21 -6.09 -19.09 -20.81
N ASP A 22 -7.06 -18.41 -20.19
CA ASP A 22 -8.46 -18.42 -20.60
C ASP A 22 -9.00 -16.97 -20.48
N PRO A 23 -9.38 -16.33 -21.59
CA PRO A 23 -9.80 -14.93 -21.57
C PRO A 23 -11.13 -14.70 -20.82
N ASP A 24 -11.92 -15.75 -20.59
CA ASP A 24 -13.21 -15.65 -19.91
C ASP A 24 -13.07 -15.77 -18.38
N PHE A 25 -11.89 -16.15 -17.86
CA PHE A 25 -11.62 -16.38 -16.44
C PHE A 25 -12.76 -17.14 -15.73
N PRO A 26 -13.21 -18.30 -16.25
CA PRO A 26 -14.50 -18.90 -15.92
C PRO A 26 -14.65 -19.36 -14.46
N THR A 27 -13.53 -19.42 -13.73
CA THR A 27 -13.46 -19.84 -12.33
C THR A 27 -13.51 -18.68 -11.34
N LEU A 28 -13.53 -17.43 -11.82
CA LEU A 28 -13.45 -16.23 -11.00
C LEU A 28 -14.60 -15.27 -11.29
N PRO A 29 -15.21 -14.64 -10.26
CA PRO A 29 -16.19 -13.58 -10.48
C PRO A 29 -15.55 -12.30 -11.04
N PHE A 30 -14.27 -12.07 -10.72
CA PHE A 30 -13.46 -10.96 -11.19
C PHE A 30 -11.98 -11.34 -11.05
N PRO A 31 -11.17 -11.32 -12.11
CA PRO A 31 -9.78 -11.77 -12.06
C PRO A 31 -8.85 -10.69 -11.51
N ASN A 32 -9.08 -10.24 -10.28
CA ASN A 32 -8.18 -9.31 -9.58
C ASN A 32 -7.85 -9.88 -8.20
N PRO A 33 -6.61 -10.35 -7.96
CA PRO A 33 -6.25 -10.99 -6.71
C PRO A 33 -6.29 -10.04 -5.49
N GLU A 34 -6.36 -8.72 -5.70
CA GLU A 34 -6.62 -7.71 -4.67
C GLU A 34 -7.98 -7.90 -3.95
N GLU A 35 -8.94 -8.58 -4.58
CA GLU A 35 -10.24 -8.92 -3.97
C GLU A 35 -10.13 -10.00 -2.87
N GLY A 36 -8.92 -10.53 -2.64
CA GLY A 36 -8.59 -11.39 -1.51
C GLY A 36 -9.31 -12.73 -1.55
N GLU A 37 -9.92 -13.12 -0.42
CA GLU A 37 -10.46 -14.48 -0.22
C GLU A 37 -11.46 -14.87 -1.31
N LYS A 38 -12.27 -13.92 -1.83
CA LYS A 38 -13.29 -14.18 -2.85
C LYS A 38 -12.71 -14.80 -4.12
N VAL A 39 -11.47 -14.45 -4.48
CA VAL A 39 -10.78 -14.89 -5.70
C VAL A 39 -9.65 -15.88 -5.41
N LEU A 40 -9.28 -16.05 -4.13
CA LEU A 40 -8.25 -17.00 -3.69
C LEU A 40 -8.81 -18.35 -3.19
N LYS A 41 -10.12 -18.59 -3.23
CA LYS A 41 -10.72 -19.86 -2.76
C LYS A 41 -10.10 -21.11 -3.39
N ILE A 42 -9.93 -21.12 -4.71
CA ILE A 42 -9.33 -22.25 -5.43
C ILE A 42 -7.83 -22.40 -5.08
N PRO A 43 -7.00 -21.32 -5.15
CA PRO A 43 -5.63 -21.38 -4.66
C PRO A 43 -5.48 -21.89 -3.22
N ILE A 44 -6.33 -21.44 -2.30
CA ILE A 44 -6.35 -21.88 -0.89
C ILE A 44 -6.64 -23.37 -0.80
N ALA A 45 -7.68 -23.87 -1.49
CA ALA A 45 -8.02 -25.29 -1.47
C ALA A 45 -6.90 -26.17 -2.05
N VAL A 46 -6.23 -25.71 -3.12
CA VAL A 46 -5.07 -26.40 -3.70
C VAL A 46 -3.88 -26.36 -2.72
N ALA A 47 -3.60 -25.21 -2.12
CA ALA A 47 -2.52 -25.07 -1.14
C ALA A 47 -2.74 -25.97 0.08
N ASP A 48 -3.95 -26.03 0.61
CA ASP A 48 -4.30 -26.91 1.73
C ASP A 48 -4.15 -28.39 1.37
N LYS A 49 -4.60 -28.80 0.18
CA LYS A 49 -4.46 -30.18 -0.32
C LYS A 49 -3.00 -30.62 -0.44
N HIS A 50 -2.11 -29.68 -0.78
CA HIS A 50 -0.69 -29.95 -1.00
C HIS A 50 0.21 -29.58 0.19
N ASN A 51 -0.36 -29.14 1.31
CA ASN A 51 0.36 -28.61 2.47
C ASN A 51 1.29 -27.43 2.13
N SER A 52 0.94 -26.64 1.11
CA SER A 52 1.66 -25.39 0.79
C SER A 52 1.36 -24.34 1.86
N THR A 53 2.38 -23.57 2.25
CA THR A 53 2.27 -22.50 3.26
C THR A 53 2.19 -21.11 2.66
N ILE A 54 2.44 -20.97 1.36
CA ILE A 54 2.47 -19.68 0.65
C ILE A 54 1.66 -19.78 -0.64
N ILE A 55 0.93 -18.71 -0.95
CA ILE A 55 0.26 -18.49 -2.23
C ILE A 55 0.80 -17.20 -2.85
N LEU A 56 1.17 -17.30 -4.13
CA LEU A 56 1.54 -16.19 -4.99
C LEU A 56 0.54 -16.17 -6.14
N ALA A 57 -0.20 -15.07 -6.30
CA ALA A 57 -1.25 -14.95 -7.31
C ALA A 57 -1.11 -13.63 -8.09
N ASN A 58 -1.00 -13.73 -9.41
CA ASN A 58 -0.94 -12.58 -10.30
C ASN A 58 -2.33 -12.26 -10.89
N ASP A 59 -2.50 -11.03 -11.35
CA ASP A 59 -3.63 -10.64 -12.20
C ASP A 59 -3.38 -11.02 -13.67
N PRO A 60 -4.36 -10.86 -14.59
CA PRO A 60 -4.30 -11.37 -15.96
C PRO A 60 -3.12 -10.94 -16.81
N ASP A 61 -2.69 -9.68 -16.69
CA ASP A 61 -1.52 -9.14 -17.39
C ASP A 61 -0.23 -9.23 -16.56
N ALA A 62 -0.33 -9.84 -15.37
CA ALA A 62 0.74 -10.10 -14.43
C ALA A 62 1.49 -8.84 -13.95
N ASP A 63 0.81 -7.70 -13.92
CA ASP A 63 1.34 -6.45 -13.40
C ASP A 63 1.18 -6.36 -11.86
N ARG A 64 0.28 -7.16 -11.26
CA ARG A 64 0.08 -7.21 -9.80
C ARG A 64 0.42 -8.56 -9.21
N LEU A 65 0.69 -8.57 -7.91
CA LEU A 65 0.92 -9.77 -7.12
C LEU A 65 0.23 -9.69 -5.76
N GLN A 66 -0.61 -10.68 -5.47
CA GLN A 66 -1.11 -10.95 -4.13
C GLN A 66 -0.30 -12.06 -3.46
N LEU A 67 0.02 -11.85 -2.18
CA LEU A 67 0.70 -12.80 -1.31
C LEU A 67 -0.27 -13.26 -0.20
N ALA A 68 -0.28 -14.55 0.09
CA ALA A 68 -0.93 -15.09 1.28
C ALA A 68 -0.06 -16.15 1.97
N GLU A 69 -0.16 -16.22 3.30
CA GLU A 69 0.60 -17.15 4.15
C GLU A 69 -0.34 -17.92 5.09
N LYS A 70 -0.16 -19.24 5.16
CA LYS A 70 -0.87 -20.10 6.09
C LYS A 70 -0.37 -19.89 7.52
N GLN A 71 -1.28 -19.60 8.43
CA GLN A 71 -1.01 -19.32 9.83
C GLN A 71 -1.06 -20.60 10.69
N PRO A 72 -0.50 -20.60 11.92
CA PRO A 72 -0.45 -21.78 12.78
C PRO A 72 -1.82 -22.37 13.16
N ASP A 73 -2.87 -21.55 13.16
CA ASP A 73 -4.27 -21.98 13.40
C ASP A 73 -4.94 -22.59 12.15
N GLY A 74 -4.21 -22.65 11.03
CA GLY A 74 -4.69 -23.15 9.75
C GLY A 74 -5.38 -22.10 8.88
N ALA A 75 -5.63 -20.88 9.39
CA ALA A 75 -6.20 -19.81 8.60
C ALA A 75 -5.19 -19.22 7.61
N TRP A 76 -5.67 -18.56 6.56
CA TRP A 76 -4.82 -17.88 5.59
C TRP A 76 -4.78 -16.37 5.86
N LYS A 77 -3.59 -15.83 6.12
CA LYS A 77 -3.37 -14.38 6.13
C LYS A 77 -3.12 -13.92 4.70
N ILE A 78 -4.06 -13.16 4.15
CA ILE A 78 -3.89 -12.45 2.88
C ILE A 78 -3.32 -11.07 3.22
N PHE A 79 -2.13 -10.76 2.72
CA PHE A 79 -1.46 -9.50 3.03
C PHE A 79 -2.05 -8.37 2.19
N THR A 80 -2.35 -7.22 2.79
CA THR A 80 -2.70 -6.03 2.01
C THR A 80 -1.48 -5.55 1.21
N GLY A 81 -1.68 -4.82 0.12
CA GLY A 81 -0.54 -4.28 -0.64
C GLY A 81 0.33 -3.32 0.18
N ASN A 82 -0.22 -2.65 1.20
CA ASN A 82 0.57 -1.88 2.16
C ASN A 82 1.44 -2.75 3.09
N GLU A 83 0.92 -3.88 3.57
CA GLU A 83 1.72 -4.85 4.35
C GLU A 83 2.83 -5.49 3.48
N MET A 84 2.50 -5.83 2.24
CA MET A 84 3.48 -6.30 1.25
C MET A 84 4.52 -5.21 0.95
N GLY A 85 4.09 -3.94 0.83
CA GLY A 85 4.94 -2.77 0.68
C GLY A 85 5.93 -2.58 1.83
N ALA A 86 5.49 -2.80 3.07
CA ALA A 86 6.36 -2.80 4.26
C ALA A 86 7.42 -3.91 4.18
N LEU A 87 6.98 -5.14 3.92
CA LEU A 87 7.86 -6.32 3.80
C LEU A 87 8.91 -6.14 2.71
N ILE A 88 8.49 -5.72 1.51
CA ILE A 88 9.41 -5.58 0.39
C ILE A 88 10.36 -4.38 0.55
N SER A 89 9.89 -3.27 1.14
CA SER A 89 10.76 -2.14 1.44
C SER A 89 11.85 -2.53 2.45
N TRP A 90 11.48 -3.30 3.47
CA TRP A 90 12.43 -3.85 4.43
C TRP A 90 13.40 -4.83 3.77
N TRP A 91 12.91 -5.74 2.93
CA TRP A 91 13.73 -6.77 2.29
C TRP A 91 14.77 -6.16 1.36
N MET A 92 14.37 -5.26 0.47
CA MET A 92 15.28 -4.60 -0.47
C MET A 92 16.34 -3.77 0.26
N TRP A 93 15.94 -3.10 1.34
CA TRP A 93 16.88 -2.42 2.22
C TRP A 93 17.86 -3.39 2.90
N HIS A 94 17.33 -4.47 3.48
CA HIS A 94 18.12 -5.45 4.21
C HIS A 94 19.18 -6.10 3.32
N CYS A 95 18.81 -6.58 2.13
CA CYS A 95 19.76 -7.16 1.18
C CYS A 95 20.84 -6.16 0.79
N TRP A 96 20.46 -4.91 0.46
CA TRP A 96 21.44 -3.89 0.12
C TRP A 96 22.41 -3.62 1.26
N ARG A 97 21.94 -3.59 2.51
CA ARG A 97 22.80 -3.37 3.68
C ARG A 97 23.72 -4.52 4.01
N GLU A 98 23.28 -5.76 3.86
CA GLU A 98 24.14 -6.93 4.03
C GLU A 98 25.28 -6.92 3.01
N GLU A 99 25.00 -6.55 1.76
CA GLU A 99 26.02 -6.41 0.71
C GLU A 99 26.90 -5.16 0.85
N ASN A 100 26.39 -4.12 1.52
CA ASN A 100 27.07 -2.83 1.65
C ASN A 100 27.09 -2.31 3.11
N PRO A 101 27.71 -3.01 4.07
CA PRO A 101 27.54 -2.73 5.49
C PRO A 101 27.92 -1.30 5.92
N GLN A 102 28.92 -0.72 5.25
CA GLN A 102 29.53 0.57 5.56
C GLN A 102 29.23 1.68 4.53
N LYS A 103 28.43 1.42 3.49
CA LYS A 103 28.11 2.48 2.51
C LYS A 103 27.01 3.39 3.04
N ASP A 104 27.14 4.68 2.72
CA ASP A 104 26.11 5.67 2.99
C ASP A 104 24.83 5.37 2.15
N PRO A 105 23.67 5.16 2.79
CA PRO A 105 22.42 4.89 2.10
C PRO A 105 21.73 6.13 1.50
N SER A 106 22.29 7.33 1.68
CA SER A 106 21.67 8.60 1.23
C SER A 106 21.45 8.74 -0.29
N ASN A 107 22.08 7.86 -1.08
CA ASN A 107 21.90 7.76 -2.53
C ASN A 107 20.84 6.72 -2.95
N LEU A 108 20.24 6.01 -1.99
CA LEU A 108 19.21 5.01 -2.22
C LEU A 108 17.81 5.62 -2.12
N TYR A 109 16.92 5.11 -2.95
CA TYR A 109 15.55 5.55 -3.07
C TYR A 109 14.60 4.38 -3.13
N ILE A 110 13.45 4.51 -2.46
CA ILE A 110 12.24 3.76 -2.77
C ILE A 110 11.19 4.75 -3.26
N VAL A 111 10.42 4.37 -4.27
CA VAL A 111 9.37 5.23 -4.83
C VAL A 111 8.00 4.65 -4.50
N THR A 112 7.10 5.42 -3.91
CA THR A 112 5.74 4.95 -3.57
C THR A 112 4.66 5.87 -4.12
N SER A 113 3.40 5.42 -4.18
CA SER A 113 2.30 6.35 -4.49
C SER A 113 1.92 7.18 -3.26
N ALA A 114 1.32 8.34 -3.51
CA ALA A 114 0.88 9.29 -2.49
C ALA A 114 -0.22 8.75 -1.56
N VAL A 115 -0.85 7.63 -1.91
CA VAL A 115 -1.88 6.95 -1.11
C VAL A 115 -1.40 5.62 -0.51
N SER A 116 -0.15 5.25 -0.79
CA SER A 116 0.48 4.09 -0.15
C SER A 116 0.94 4.43 1.27
N SER A 117 0.98 3.41 2.12
CA SER A 117 1.42 3.52 3.51
C SER A 117 2.76 4.26 3.63
N SER A 118 2.85 5.14 4.62
CA SER A 118 4.07 5.88 4.92
C SER A 118 5.12 5.04 5.67
N ILE A 119 4.90 3.74 5.86
CA ILE A 119 5.85 2.84 6.54
C ILE A 119 7.23 2.89 5.89
N SER A 120 7.32 2.89 4.55
CA SER A 120 8.62 3.01 3.86
C SER A 120 9.31 4.33 4.16
N ARG A 121 8.56 5.43 4.40
CA ARG A 121 9.13 6.71 4.84
C ARG A 121 9.66 6.63 6.26
N THR A 122 8.95 5.93 7.15
CA THR A 122 9.45 5.71 8.51
C THR A 122 10.72 4.85 8.51
N ILE A 123 10.76 3.78 7.71
CA ILE A 123 11.96 2.95 7.50
C ILE A 123 13.09 3.84 6.96
N ALA A 124 12.87 4.55 5.86
CA ALA A 124 13.85 5.42 5.23
C ALA A 124 14.45 6.46 6.19
N THR A 125 13.61 7.13 6.97
CA THR A 125 14.04 8.13 7.96
C THR A 125 14.93 7.51 9.04
N THR A 126 14.61 6.29 9.47
CA THR A 126 15.37 5.58 10.50
C THR A 126 16.70 5.04 9.95
N GLU A 127 16.68 4.59 8.71
CA GLU A 127 17.75 3.81 8.08
C GLU A 127 18.69 4.66 7.20
N GLY A 128 18.30 5.89 6.86
CA GLY A 128 19.11 6.88 6.15
C GLY A 128 18.96 6.94 4.63
N PHE A 129 18.09 6.11 4.03
CA PHE A 129 17.75 6.22 2.61
C PHE A 129 16.58 7.20 2.38
N LYS A 130 16.17 7.40 1.12
CA LYS A 130 15.15 8.39 0.73
C LYS A 130 13.89 7.74 0.16
N ILE A 131 12.76 8.43 0.34
CA ILE A 131 11.50 8.10 -0.33
C ILE A 131 11.14 9.22 -1.29
N GLU A 132 10.76 8.84 -2.50
CA GLU A 132 10.04 9.72 -3.43
C GLU A 132 8.59 9.26 -3.55
N GLN A 133 7.67 10.21 -3.70
CA GLN A 133 6.27 9.93 -3.92
C GLN A 133 5.85 10.33 -5.33
N GLY A 134 4.97 9.52 -5.94
CA GLY A 134 4.23 9.85 -7.16
C GLY A 134 2.72 9.91 -6.90
N LEU A 135 1.95 10.40 -7.87
CA LEU A 135 0.49 10.23 -7.85
C LEU A 135 0.13 8.76 -8.08
N THR A 136 -1.11 8.38 -7.78
CA THR A 136 -1.61 7.04 -8.10
C THR A 136 -1.52 6.76 -9.59
N GLY A 137 -1.05 5.56 -9.95
CA GLY A 137 -0.84 5.11 -11.32
C GLY A 137 0.65 5.01 -11.64
N PHE A 138 1.08 3.80 -12.00
CA PHE A 138 2.49 3.42 -12.03
C PHE A 138 3.39 4.23 -12.97
N LYS A 139 2.82 4.86 -14.02
CA LYS A 139 3.55 5.81 -14.87
C LYS A 139 4.29 6.89 -14.07
N TRP A 140 3.72 7.35 -12.95
CA TRP A 140 4.35 8.36 -12.10
C TRP A 140 5.56 7.79 -11.34
N LEU A 141 5.44 6.55 -10.86
CA LEU A 141 6.49 5.87 -10.12
C LEU A 141 7.63 5.43 -11.06
N GLY A 142 7.30 4.82 -12.19
CA GLY A 142 8.26 4.41 -13.22
C GLY A 142 9.06 5.60 -13.77
N ASN A 143 8.39 6.70 -14.13
CA ASN A 143 9.07 7.92 -14.60
C ASN A 143 9.98 8.52 -13.53
N LYS A 144 9.53 8.57 -12.26
CA LYS A 144 10.36 9.08 -11.16
C LYS A 144 11.57 8.17 -10.93
N ALA A 145 11.40 6.85 -11.00
CA ALA A 145 12.51 5.91 -10.86
C ALA A 145 13.53 6.05 -11.99
N ASP A 146 13.09 6.21 -13.25
CA ASP A 146 13.96 6.47 -14.40
C ASP A 146 14.71 7.80 -14.25
N GLU A 147 14.01 8.88 -13.84
CA GLU A 147 14.62 10.18 -13.56
C GLU A 147 15.74 10.08 -12.52
N LEU A 148 15.47 9.44 -11.38
CA LEU A 148 16.45 9.21 -10.32
C LEU A 148 17.66 8.42 -10.82
N ARG A 149 17.43 7.34 -11.58
CA ARG A 149 18.51 6.52 -12.15
C ARG A 149 19.39 7.33 -13.11
N ARG A 150 18.80 8.19 -13.97
CA ARG A 150 19.55 9.11 -14.85
C ARG A 150 20.36 10.15 -14.07
N GLN A 151 19.96 10.50 -12.86
CA GLN A 151 20.70 11.36 -11.93
C GLN A 151 21.79 10.60 -11.13
N GLY A 152 22.06 9.33 -11.47
CA GLY A 152 23.04 8.48 -10.77
C GLY A 152 22.58 7.99 -9.40
N LYS A 153 21.26 8.03 -9.12
CA LYS A 153 20.67 7.50 -7.88
C LYS A 153 20.37 6.02 -8.04
N THR A 154 20.34 5.30 -6.91
CA THR A 154 19.94 3.89 -6.88
C THR A 154 18.52 3.78 -6.40
N VAL A 155 17.63 3.25 -7.24
CA VAL A 155 16.24 2.96 -6.86
C VAL A 155 16.14 1.49 -6.51
N LEU A 156 15.92 1.19 -5.23
CA LEU A 156 15.79 -0.17 -4.71
C LEU A 156 14.50 -0.82 -5.21
N CYS A 157 13.38 -0.12 -5.11
CA CYS A 157 12.10 -0.55 -5.65
C CYS A 157 11.12 0.61 -5.81
N ALA A 158 10.03 0.36 -6.52
CA ALA A 158 8.83 1.16 -6.47
C ALA A 158 7.59 0.29 -6.20
N TRP A 159 6.60 0.80 -5.47
CA TRP A 159 5.37 0.04 -5.20
C TRP A 159 4.15 0.91 -4.91
N GLU A 160 2.96 0.35 -5.17
CA GLU A 160 1.65 0.94 -4.84
C GLU A 160 0.83 0.00 -3.95
N GLU A 161 0.01 0.57 -3.08
CA GLU A 161 -0.89 -0.17 -2.18
C GLU A 161 -1.86 -1.13 -2.89
N SER A 162 -2.16 -0.87 -4.16
CA SER A 162 -2.94 -1.74 -5.04
C SER A 162 -2.12 -2.92 -5.57
N ILE A 163 -1.30 -3.53 -4.71
CA ILE A 163 -0.49 -4.75 -4.94
C ILE A 163 0.42 -4.72 -6.19
N GLY A 164 0.91 -3.54 -6.57
CA GLY A 164 1.79 -3.33 -7.71
C GLY A 164 3.23 -3.04 -7.28
N PHE A 165 4.21 -3.75 -7.87
CA PHE A 165 5.62 -3.68 -7.46
C PHE A 165 6.57 -3.65 -8.66
N MET A 166 7.65 -2.87 -8.55
CA MET A 166 8.76 -2.83 -9.50
C MET A 166 10.08 -2.95 -8.73
N LEU A 167 10.69 -4.13 -8.80
CA LEU A 167 11.94 -4.48 -8.09
C LEU A 167 13.16 -4.45 -9.02
N GLY A 168 12.94 -4.16 -10.31
CA GLY A 168 13.96 -4.06 -11.34
C GLY A 168 13.77 -2.85 -12.25
N ASN A 169 14.12 -3.01 -13.53
CA ASN A 169 14.19 -1.93 -14.51
C ASN A 169 13.01 -1.89 -15.50
N ALA A 170 11.92 -2.63 -15.24
CA ALA A 170 10.77 -2.72 -16.15
C ALA A 170 10.09 -1.38 -16.43
N LEU A 171 10.23 -0.39 -15.54
CA LEU A 171 9.52 0.92 -15.55
C LEU A 171 7.98 0.81 -15.49
N ASP A 172 7.47 -0.40 -15.33
CA ASP A 172 6.09 -0.73 -14.98
C ASP A 172 6.08 -1.71 -13.81
N LYS A 173 4.89 -2.05 -13.32
CA LYS A 173 4.75 -3.14 -12.34
C LYS A 173 5.09 -4.47 -13.00
N ASP A 174 5.72 -5.34 -12.23
CA ASP A 174 6.12 -6.67 -12.66
C ASP A 174 5.79 -7.66 -11.54
N GLY A 175 4.60 -8.23 -11.62
CA GLY A 175 4.10 -9.21 -10.67
C GLY A 175 4.89 -10.52 -10.68
N ILE A 176 5.57 -10.85 -11.77
CA ILE A 176 6.37 -12.08 -11.88
C ILE A 176 7.69 -11.90 -11.12
N THR A 177 8.41 -10.79 -11.33
CA THR A 177 9.62 -10.46 -10.56
C THR A 177 9.29 -10.25 -9.08
N ALA A 178 8.14 -9.63 -8.78
CA ALA A 178 7.63 -9.54 -7.42
C ALA A 178 7.43 -10.93 -6.79
N ALA A 179 6.83 -11.88 -7.52
CA ALA A 179 6.57 -13.23 -7.02
C ALA A 179 7.88 -13.94 -6.64
N ALA A 180 8.89 -13.85 -7.51
CA ALA A 180 10.19 -14.43 -7.26
C ALA A 180 10.89 -13.81 -6.05
N THR A 181 10.80 -12.48 -5.89
CA THR A 181 11.44 -11.78 -4.76
C THR A 181 10.73 -12.06 -3.43
N PHE A 182 9.40 -12.13 -3.42
CA PHE A 182 8.66 -12.55 -2.21
C PHE A 182 8.91 -14.02 -1.87
N ALA A 183 9.08 -14.89 -2.85
CA ALA A 183 9.50 -16.28 -2.61
C ALA A 183 10.89 -16.34 -1.97
N GLU A 184 11.84 -15.52 -2.45
CA GLU A 184 13.19 -15.41 -1.89
C GLU A 184 13.15 -14.91 -0.44
N LEU A 185 12.41 -13.81 -0.17
CA LEU A 185 12.18 -13.29 1.17
C LEU A 185 11.59 -14.38 2.09
N THR A 186 10.60 -15.13 1.60
CA THR A 186 9.99 -16.22 2.37
C THR A 186 11.02 -17.30 2.73
N CYS A 187 11.84 -17.74 1.77
CA CYS A 187 12.90 -18.70 2.03
C CYS A 187 13.94 -18.19 3.03
N TYR A 188 14.33 -16.91 2.91
CA TYR A 188 15.22 -16.27 3.86
C TYR A 188 14.63 -16.30 5.28
N LEU A 189 13.38 -15.86 5.45
CA LEU A 189 12.73 -15.85 6.76
C LEU A 189 12.55 -17.26 7.33
N HIS A 190 12.17 -18.23 6.49
CA HIS A 190 12.08 -19.62 6.89
C HIS A 190 13.45 -20.16 7.38
N SER A 191 14.56 -19.78 6.75
CA SER A 191 15.92 -20.11 7.22
C SER A 191 16.28 -19.49 8.59
N LYS A 192 15.51 -18.48 9.02
CA LYS A 192 15.61 -17.81 10.32
C LYS A 192 14.50 -18.24 11.29
N GLU A 193 13.73 -19.28 10.95
CA GLU A 193 12.57 -19.75 11.74
C GLU A 193 11.51 -18.65 11.96
N LEU A 194 11.37 -17.75 10.97
CA LEU A 194 10.39 -16.66 10.98
C LEU A 194 9.38 -16.82 9.85
N SER A 195 8.14 -16.46 10.13
CA SER A 195 7.09 -16.27 9.12
C SER A 195 7.08 -14.83 8.58
N LEU A 196 6.42 -14.61 7.44
CA LEU A 196 6.18 -13.27 6.91
C LEU A 196 5.33 -12.43 7.88
N ALA A 197 4.32 -13.03 8.51
CA ALA A 197 3.51 -12.35 9.51
C ALA A 197 4.33 -11.91 10.73
N GLN A 198 5.22 -12.78 11.22
CA GLN A 198 6.13 -12.43 12.32
C GLN A 198 7.13 -11.35 11.91
N GLN A 199 7.67 -11.42 10.69
CA GLN A 199 8.57 -10.38 10.20
C GLN A 199 7.86 -9.04 10.04
N LEU A 200 6.61 -9.03 9.58
CA LEU A 200 5.80 -7.82 9.53
C LEU A 200 5.59 -7.22 10.93
N LEU A 201 5.35 -8.06 11.94
CA LEU A 201 5.29 -7.60 13.34
C LEU A 201 6.64 -7.06 13.83
N ASN A 202 7.78 -7.64 13.42
CA ASN A 202 9.11 -7.11 13.73
C ASN A 202 9.34 -5.72 13.10
N ILE A 203 8.90 -5.54 11.85
CA ILE A 203 8.92 -4.24 11.17
C ILE A 203 8.07 -3.24 11.96
N TYR A 204 6.84 -3.58 12.31
CA TYR A 204 5.98 -2.69 13.11
C TYR A 204 6.51 -2.44 14.51
N ASN A 205 7.17 -3.40 15.14
CA ASN A 205 7.81 -3.19 16.43
C ASN A 205 8.94 -2.16 16.30
N LYS A 206 9.80 -2.28 15.27
CA LYS A 206 10.94 -1.38 15.09
C LYS A 206 10.54 0.02 14.64
N TYR A 207 9.55 0.13 13.75
CA TYR A 207 9.22 1.40 13.08
C TYR A 207 7.87 2.00 13.53
N GLY A 208 7.09 1.28 14.34
CA GLY A 208 5.71 1.61 14.68
C GLY A 208 4.72 0.92 13.75
N PHE A 209 3.50 0.67 14.24
CA PHE A 209 2.44 0.13 13.39
C PHE A 209 1.98 1.18 12.40
N HIS A 210 1.75 0.75 11.17
CA HIS A 210 1.16 1.53 10.09
C HIS A 210 -0.06 0.76 9.56
N LEU A 211 -1.19 0.86 10.28
CA LEU A 211 -2.41 0.17 9.89
C LEU A 211 -3.26 1.06 8.98
N ASN A 212 -3.88 0.46 7.98
CA ASN A 212 -4.57 1.20 6.94
C ASN A 212 -6.06 0.82 6.89
N SER A 213 -6.92 1.79 6.62
CA SER A 213 -8.33 1.60 6.23
C SER A 213 -8.58 2.35 4.93
N ASN A 214 -8.73 1.58 3.85
CA ASN A 214 -8.94 2.08 2.50
C ASN A 214 -10.33 1.64 2.03
N SER A 215 -11.20 2.60 1.72
CA SER A 215 -12.53 2.28 1.21
C SER A 215 -13.08 3.44 0.39
N TYR A 216 -14.36 3.35 0.05
CA TYR A 216 -15.06 4.37 -0.71
C TYR A 216 -16.53 4.44 -0.38
N TRP A 217 -17.11 5.60 -0.69
CA TRP A 217 -18.54 5.85 -0.68
C TRP A 217 -19.00 6.17 -2.09
N PHE A 218 -20.17 5.66 -2.49
CA PHE A 218 -20.84 6.14 -3.69
C PHE A 218 -21.45 7.51 -3.40
N VAL A 219 -21.30 8.42 -4.35
CA VAL A 219 -21.80 9.79 -4.30
C VAL A 219 -23.01 9.90 -5.23
N PRO A 220 -24.12 10.51 -4.80
CA PRO A 220 -25.36 10.50 -5.57
C PRO A 220 -25.25 11.27 -6.90
N ASN A 221 -24.42 12.31 -6.96
CA ASN A 221 -24.16 13.11 -8.16
C ASN A 221 -22.91 13.99 -8.01
N GLN A 222 -22.47 14.62 -9.10
CA GLN A 222 -21.29 15.51 -9.10
C GLN A 222 -21.48 16.77 -8.25
N THR A 223 -22.70 17.26 -8.06
CA THR A 223 -22.97 18.41 -7.19
C THR A 223 -22.67 18.09 -5.74
N ALA A 224 -23.10 16.92 -5.25
CA ALA A 224 -22.77 16.45 -3.89
C ALA A 224 -21.25 16.30 -3.71
N MET A 225 -20.55 15.72 -4.69
CA MET A 225 -19.08 15.64 -4.72
C MET A 225 -18.45 17.02 -4.53
N LYS A 226 -18.84 17.97 -5.38
CA LYS A 226 -18.34 19.35 -5.36
C LYS A 226 -18.59 20.02 -4.01
N ASN A 227 -19.81 19.91 -3.48
CA ASN A 227 -20.18 20.51 -2.21
C ASN A 227 -19.34 19.99 -1.03
N ILE A 228 -19.05 18.69 -0.99
CA ILE A 228 -18.19 18.08 0.05
C ILE A 228 -16.81 18.73 0.03
N PHE A 229 -16.18 18.77 -1.14
CA PHE A 229 -14.82 19.30 -1.28
C PHE A 229 -14.76 20.83 -1.11
N GLU A 230 -15.76 21.58 -1.56
CA GLU A 230 -15.88 23.02 -1.30
C GLU A 230 -16.06 23.32 0.19
N LYS A 231 -16.83 22.48 0.91
CA LYS A 231 -16.99 22.61 2.36
C LYS A 231 -15.67 22.34 3.09
N ILE A 232 -14.96 21.28 2.72
CA ILE A 232 -13.64 20.96 3.30
C ILE A 232 -12.67 22.14 3.10
N ARG A 233 -12.78 22.85 1.97
CA ARG A 233 -11.93 24.00 1.61
C ARG A 233 -12.53 25.36 1.95
N LYS A 234 -13.58 25.43 2.76
CA LYS A 234 -14.34 26.67 2.96
C LYS A 234 -13.41 27.81 3.37
N ASP A 235 -13.42 28.90 2.61
CA ASP A 235 -12.57 30.09 2.80
C ASP A 235 -11.05 29.80 2.81
N LYS A 236 -10.61 28.71 2.16
CA LYS A 236 -9.24 28.16 2.24
C LYS A 236 -8.80 27.83 3.67
N LYS A 237 -9.75 27.60 4.57
CA LYS A 237 -9.55 27.16 5.95
C LYS A 237 -9.97 25.71 6.06
N TYR A 238 -8.98 24.83 5.93
CA TYR A 238 -9.18 23.41 6.17
C TYR A 238 -9.53 23.12 7.64
N PRO A 239 -10.20 21.99 7.93
CA PRO A 239 -10.42 21.55 9.30
C PRO A 239 -9.11 21.54 10.11
N GLN A 240 -9.11 22.20 11.27
CA GLN A 240 -7.98 22.17 12.20
C GLN A 240 -7.95 20.89 13.04
N LYS A 241 -9.07 20.14 13.06
CA LYS A 241 -9.21 18.88 13.78
C LYS A 241 -10.01 17.88 12.95
N ILE A 242 -9.69 16.60 13.14
CA ILE A 242 -10.51 15.46 12.72
C ILE A 242 -10.78 14.64 13.99
N GLY A 243 -12.02 14.70 14.48
CA GLY A 243 -12.41 14.20 15.78
C GLY A 243 -11.52 14.78 16.90
N LYS A 244 -10.77 13.90 17.58
CA LYS A 244 -9.86 14.27 18.66
C LYS A 244 -8.46 14.70 18.20
N PHE A 245 -8.11 14.47 16.93
CA PHE A 245 -6.76 14.69 16.41
C PHE A 245 -6.61 16.09 15.82
N ASP A 246 -5.52 16.78 16.16
CA ASP A 246 -5.12 18.03 15.52
C ASP A 246 -4.57 17.75 14.11
N VAL A 247 -4.97 18.56 13.14
CA VAL A 247 -4.42 18.53 11.79
C VAL A 247 -3.12 19.34 11.79
N LYS A 248 -2.00 18.66 11.50
CA LYS A 248 -0.67 19.27 11.43
C LYS A 248 -0.40 19.88 10.06
N TYR A 249 -0.65 19.12 9.00
CA TYR A 249 -0.45 19.56 7.63
C TYR A 249 -1.63 19.18 6.74
N VAL A 250 -1.84 19.96 5.70
CA VAL A 250 -2.80 19.70 4.63
C VAL A 250 -2.10 19.87 3.30
N ARG A 251 -2.22 18.84 2.46
CA ARG A 251 -1.84 18.85 1.05
C ARG A 251 -3.09 18.71 0.21
N ASP A 252 -3.34 19.68 -0.63
CA ASP A 252 -4.47 19.72 -1.56
C ASP A 252 -3.93 19.88 -2.99
N LEU A 253 -3.88 18.75 -3.68
CA LEU A 253 -3.33 18.68 -5.02
C LEU A 253 -4.31 19.22 -6.08
N THR A 254 -5.57 19.46 -5.72
CA THR A 254 -6.54 20.08 -6.62
C THR A 254 -6.20 21.55 -6.85
N ILE A 255 -5.90 22.29 -5.77
CA ILE A 255 -5.66 23.74 -5.83
C ILE A 255 -4.17 24.12 -5.71
N GLY A 256 -3.29 23.12 -5.54
CA GLY A 256 -1.85 23.35 -5.42
C GLY A 256 -1.42 23.96 -4.10
N TYR A 257 -2.03 23.50 -3.00
CA TYR A 257 -1.70 23.92 -1.64
C TYR A 257 -1.01 22.79 -0.87
N ASP A 258 0.09 23.08 -0.18
CA ASP A 258 0.74 22.14 0.73
C ASP A 258 1.52 22.91 1.79
N ASN A 259 1.01 22.99 3.01
CA ASN A 259 1.66 23.74 4.09
C ASN A 259 2.77 22.98 4.83
N GLU A 260 3.08 21.75 4.43
CA GLU A 260 4.31 21.08 4.87
C GLU A 260 5.53 21.62 4.10
N GLN A 261 5.30 22.13 2.89
CA GLN A 261 6.34 22.47 1.93
C GLN A 261 6.59 23.97 1.82
N SER A 262 7.77 24.33 1.34
CA SER A 262 8.17 25.74 1.20
C SER A 262 7.20 26.52 0.31
N GLY A 263 6.81 27.71 0.76
CA GLY A 263 5.89 28.58 0.03
C GLY A 263 4.44 28.07 -0.06
N ASN A 264 4.06 27.09 0.77
CA ASN A 264 2.75 26.44 0.78
C ASN A 264 2.37 25.74 -0.54
N LYS A 265 3.35 25.15 -1.24
CA LYS A 265 3.17 24.53 -2.57
C LYS A 265 3.62 23.07 -2.60
N PRO A 266 2.83 22.16 -3.20
CA PRO A 266 3.19 20.75 -3.27
C PRO A 266 4.38 20.52 -4.19
N ILE A 267 5.19 19.52 -3.83
CA ILE A 267 6.22 18.95 -4.72
C ILE A 267 5.58 17.99 -5.74
N LEU A 268 4.48 17.33 -5.35
CA LEU A 268 3.75 16.43 -6.23
C LEU A 268 3.05 17.19 -7.36
N PRO A 269 2.88 16.56 -8.54
CA PRO A 269 2.08 17.12 -9.62
C PRO A 269 0.64 17.43 -9.16
N LEU A 270 0.05 18.48 -9.72
CA LEU A 270 -1.32 18.85 -9.42
C LEU A 270 -2.31 17.86 -10.04
N SER A 271 -3.40 17.60 -9.32
CA SER A 271 -4.54 16.80 -9.79
C SER A 271 -5.70 17.75 -10.12
N THR A 272 -5.49 18.66 -11.07
CA THR A 272 -6.48 19.71 -11.38
C THR A 272 -7.81 19.18 -11.93
N SER A 273 -7.83 17.94 -12.42
CA SER A 273 -9.01 17.27 -12.97
C SER A 273 -9.71 16.32 -11.99
N SER A 274 -9.18 16.11 -10.78
CA SER A 274 -9.73 15.15 -9.81
C SER A 274 -9.37 15.55 -8.40
N GLU A 275 -10.36 15.55 -7.52
CA GLU A 275 -10.18 16.01 -6.15
C GLU A 275 -9.23 15.12 -5.35
N MET A 276 -8.25 15.71 -4.65
CA MET A 276 -7.35 14.98 -3.76
C MET A 276 -6.80 15.87 -2.63
N ILE A 277 -7.22 15.57 -1.39
CA ILE A 277 -6.77 16.26 -0.18
C ILE A 277 -6.23 15.24 0.82
N THR A 278 -5.01 15.44 1.29
CA THR A 278 -4.36 14.67 2.35
C THR A 278 -4.22 15.52 3.61
N PHE A 279 -4.71 15.00 4.72
CA PHE A 279 -4.53 15.52 6.06
C PHE A 279 -3.47 14.70 6.79
N THR A 280 -2.40 15.35 7.25
CA THR A 280 -1.43 14.74 8.18
C THR A 280 -1.76 15.21 9.60
N LEU A 281 -1.95 14.26 10.50
CA LEU A 281 -2.34 14.50 11.89
C LEU A 281 -1.12 14.69 12.80
N SER A 282 -1.32 15.26 13.98
CA SER A 282 -0.25 15.58 14.92
C SER A 282 0.51 14.38 15.46
N ASP A 283 -0.13 13.21 15.51
CA ASP A 283 0.45 11.91 15.89
C ASP A 283 1.22 11.23 14.73
N GLY A 284 1.16 11.80 13.52
CA GLY A 284 1.76 11.24 12.32
C GLY A 284 0.84 10.30 11.53
N SER A 285 -0.38 10.05 11.99
CA SER A 285 -1.44 9.41 11.21
C SER A 285 -1.87 10.29 10.04
N SER A 286 -2.53 9.74 9.03
CA SER A 286 -2.99 10.51 7.88
C SER A 286 -4.33 10.05 7.31
N ALA A 287 -5.02 10.95 6.61
CA ALA A 287 -6.23 10.66 5.88
C ALA A 287 -6.21 11.38 4.53
N THR A 288 -6.29 10.62 3.43
CA THR A 288 -6.42 11.15 2.08
C THR A 288 -7.82 10.90 1.55
N ILE A 289 -8.52 11.96 1.16
CA ILE A 289 -9.82 11.91 0.49
C ILE A 289 -9.64 12.24 -0.98
N ARG A 290 -10.18 11.40 -1.87
CA ARG A 290 -10.02 11.54 -3.31
C ARG A 290 -11.31 11.27 -4.07
N ALA A 291 -11.64 12.10 -5.05
CA ALA A 291 -12.71 11.79 -6.00
C ALA A 291 -12.22 10.77 -7.03
N SER A 292 -13.00 9.72 -7.28
CA SER A 292 -12.76 8.84 -8.42
C SER A 292 -12.99 9.61 -9.73
N GLY A 293 -12.09 9.45 -10.68
CA GLY A 293 -12.18 10.13 -11.98
C GLY A 293 -13.14 9.45 -12.97
N THR A 294 -13.46 8.18 -12.74
CA THR A 294 -14.25 7.35 -13.68
C THR A 294 -15.58 6.92 -13.11
N GLU A 295 -15.76 6.98 -11.79
CA GLU A 295 -16.94 6.49 -11.09
C GLU A 295 -17.43 7.54 -10.10
N PRO A 296 -18.73 7.60 -9.78
CA PRO A 296 -19.28 8.53 -8.79
C PRO A 296 -18.94 8.06 -7.37
N LYS A 297 -17.66 8.05 -7.02
CA LYS A 297 -17.13 7.54 -5.74
C LYS A 297 -16.17 8.53 -5.10
N ILE A 298 -16.28 8.72 -3.79
CA ILE A 298 -15.21 9.30 -2.96
C ILE A 298 -14.45 8.16 -2.31
N LYS A 299 -13.17 8.07 -2.59
CA LYS A 299 -12.25 7.12 -1.94
C LYS A 299 -11.60 7.81 -0.74
N TYR A 300 -11.36 7.05 0.31
CA TYR A 300 -10.49 7.46 1.40
C TYR A 300 -9.39 6.42 1.64
N TYR A 301 -8.23 6.92 2.05
CA TYR A 301 -7.07 6.15 2.45
C TYR A 301 -6.63 6.69 3.79
N ILE A 302 -6.83 5.92 4.85
CA ILE A 302 -6.56 6.33 6.22
C ILE A 302 -5.45 5.45 6.74
N GLU A 303 -4.40 6.07 7.26
CA GLU A 303 -3.29 5.38 7.90
C GLU A 303 -3.22 5.82 9.36
N PHE A 304 -3.36 4.87 10.28
CA PHE A 304 -3.06 5.07 11.69
C PHE A 304 -1.62 4.67 11.98
N LYS A 305 -0.87 5.58 12.61
CA LYS A 305 0.52 5.35 13.00
C LYS A 305 0.66 5.24 14.52
N SER A 306 1.30 4.17 14.99
CA SER A 306 1.70 4.05 16.39
C SER A 306 3.19 4.37 16.59
N SER A 307 3.59 4.57 17.84
CA SER A 307 5.00 4.64 18.19
C SER A 307 5.69 3.27 18.06
N PRO A 308 7.02 3.24 17.82
CA PRO A 308 7.82 2.02 17.92
C PRO A 308 7.72 1.34 19.30
N GLY A 309 8.10 0.07 19.34
CA GLY A 309 8.15 -0.77 20.55
C GLY A 309 6.83 -1.50 20.86
N LYS A 310 5.76 -1.23 20.10
CA LYS A 310 4.48 -1.93 20.22
C LYS A 310 4.59 -3.36 19.69
N THR A 311 3.80 -4.26 20.26
CA THR A 311 3.83 -5.69 19.98
C THR A 311 2.47 -6.19 19.50
N GLU A 312 2.37 -7.46 19.15
CA GLU A 312 1.09 -8.10 18.81
C GLU A 312 0.02 -7.93 19.90
N LYS A 313 0.42 -7.85 21.19
CA LYS A 313 -0.51 -7.63 22.31
C LYS A 313 -1.22 -6.28 22.24
N ASP A 314 -0.61 -5.30 21.59
CA ASP A 314 -1.18 -3.96 21.40
C ASP A 314 -2.11 -3.90 20.16
N LEU A 315 -2.10 -4.93 19.30
CA LEU A 315 -2.77 -4.88 17.99
C LEU A 315 -4.28 -4.68 18.09
N ILE A 316 -4.93 -5.24 19.11
CA ILE A 316 -6.38 -5.07 19.33
C ILE A 316 -6.71 -3.60 19.59
N ASP A 317 -5.94 -2.93 20.45
CA ASP A 317 -6.15 -1.52 20.76
C ASP A 317 -5.81 -0.62 19.57
N ILE A 318 -4.71 -0.90 18.86
CA ILE A 318 -4.32 -0.16 17.65
C ILE A 318 -5.39 -0.28 16.56
N LYS A 319 -5.97 -1.47 16.35
CA LYS A 319 -7.09 -1.66 15.40
C LYS A 319 -8.32 -0.86 15.81
N LYS A 320 -8.63 -0.80 17.11
CA LYS A 320 -9.72 0.03 17.63
C LYS A 320 -9.46 1.51 17.37
N GLN A 321 -8.24 1.99 17.59
CA GLN A 321 -7.87 3.38 17.32
C GLN A 321 -7.97 3.73 15.82
N LEU A 322 -7.55 2.82 14.92
CA LEU A 322 -7.77 2.98 13.48
C LEU A 322 -9.27 3.08 13.15
N ALA A 323 -10.11 2.21 13.71
CA ALA A 323 -11.56 2.25 13.47
C ALA A 323 -12.20 3.54 14.01
N GLU A 324 -11.77 4.03 15.17
CA GLU A 324 -12.19 5.33 15.71
C GLU A 324 -11.77 6.47 14.78
N LEU A 325 -10.53 6.47 14.27
CA LEU A 325 -10.05 7.47 13.34
C LEU A 325 -10.83 7.44 12.01
N GLU A 326 -11.10 6.25 11.48
CA GLU A 326 -11.93 6.08 10.29
C GLU A 326 -13.31 6.69 10.47
N GLN A 327 -13.97 6.38 11.59
CA GLN A 327 -15.27 6.96 11.91
C GLN A 327 -15.21 8.49 12.00
N MET A 328 -14.18 9.05 12.64
CA MET A 328 -13.98 10.50 12.72
C MET A 328 -13.76 11.15 11.35
N VAL A 329 -12.96 10.53 10.48
CA VAL A 329 -12.74 11.00 9.11
C VAL A 329 -14.05 10.99 8.32
N VAL A 330 -14.80 9.88 8.38
CA VAL A 330 -16.08 9.75 7.70
C VAL A 330 -17.08 10.80 8.22
N ASP A 331 -17.23 10.95 9.53
CA ASP A 331 -18.20 11.85 10.13
C ASP A 331 -17.83 13.33 9.96
N ASN A 332 -16.56 13.70 10.04
CA ASN A 332 -16.14 15.10 9.98
C ASN A 332 -15.85 15.60 8.56
N LEU A 333 -15.37 14.73 7.66
CA LEU A 333 -15.02 15.15 6.30
C LEU A 333 -16.07 14.75 5.26
N LEU A 334 -16.70 13.58 5.39
CA LEU A 334 -17.61 13.05 4.37
C LEU A 334 -19.09 13.25 4.70
N GLU A 335 -19.44 13.26 5.99
CA GLU A 335 -20.81 13.39 6.52
C GLU A 335 -21.85 12.59 5.70
N PRO A 336 -21.78 11.25 5.66
CA PRO A 336 -22.54 10.44 4.70
C PRO A 336 -24.04 10.71 4.67
N LYS A 337 -24.67 10.87 5.84
CA LYS A 337 -26.10 11.15 5.95
C LYS A 337 -26.48 12.50 5.33
N THR A 338 -25.69 13.54 5.62
CA THR A 338 -25.92 14.90 5.11
C THR A 338 -25.74 14.98 3.59
N ASN A 339 -24.74 14.26 3.08
CA ASN A 339 -24.38 14.30 1.66
C ASN A 339 -25.01 13.18 0.81
N GLY A 340 -25.88 12.36 1.41
CA GLY A 340 -26.57 11.27 0.73
C GLY A 340 -25.62 10.18 0.19
N LEU A 341 -24.49 9.96 0.86
CA LEU A 341 -23.50 8.96 0.46
C LEU A 341 -24.01 7.55 0.74
N ILE A 342 -23.76 6.64 -0.20
CA ILE A 342 -24.17 5.23 -0.10
C ILE A 342 -22.94 4.38 0.20
N ALA A 343 -23.03 3.57 1.25
CA ALA A 343 -21.92 2.71 1.67
C ALA A 343 -21.60 1.66 0.60
N ARG A 344 -20.34 1.25 0.54
CA ARG A 344 -19.94 0.04 -0.19
C ARG A 344 -20.63 -1.16 0.48
N CYS A 345 -21.46 -1.88 -0.27
CA CYS A 345 -22.12 -3.11 0.18
C CYS A 345 -21.14 -4.28 0.30
#